data_AF-A0A2K6S6A1-F1
#
_entry.id   AF-A0A2K6S6A1-F1
#
_cell.length_a   1.000
_cell.length_b   1.000
_cell.length_c   1.000
_cell.angle_alpha   90.00
_cell.angle_beta   90.00
_cell.angle_gamma   90.00
#
_symmetry.space_group_name_H-M   'P 1'
#
loop_
_entity.id
_entity.type
_entity.pdbx_description
1 polymer ?
#
loop_
_entity_poly.entity_id
_entity_poly.type
_entity_poly.pdbx_seq_one_letter_code
_entity_poly.pdbx_strand_id
1 'polypeptide(L)'
;MAAVTDLQRLQARVEELERWVYGPGGARGSRKVADGLVKVQVALGNIASKRERVKILYKKIEDMIKYLDPEYIDRIAIPDASKLQFILAEEQFILSQVSLLEQLNTLVPMLDSAHIKAVPEHAARLQRLAQIHIQQQALWGVGVPDEAGSVLDKGFAGLLSMLHFGPTGPVCGDH
;
A
#
# COMPACT_ATOMS: atom_id res chain seq x y z
N MET A 1 9.31 14.88 20.55
CA MET A 1 10.63 14.78 19.93
C MET A 1 10.65 15.32 18.50
N ALA A 2 9.78 14.87 17.58
CA ALA A 2 9.71 15.40 16.21
C ALA A 2 9.43 16.93 16.11
N ALA A 3 8.52 17.46 16.94
CA ALA A 3 8.24 18.89 16.94
C ALA A 3 9.45 19.76 17.35
N VAL A 4 10.36 19.23 18.18
CA VAL A 4 11.56 19.95 18.62
C VAL A 4 12.61 19.96 17.51
N THR A 5 12.75 18.87 16.76
CA THR A 5 13.67 18.79 15.61
C THR A 5 13.22 19.70 14.46
N ASP A 6 11.92 19.84 14.24
CA ASP A 6 11.38 20.75 13.22
C ASP A 6 11.60 22.23 13.59
N LEU A 7 11.43 22.58 14.88
CA LEU A 7 11.72 23.92 15.38
C LEU A 7 13.21 24.26 15.28
N GLN A 8 14.10 23.32 15.63
CA GLN A 8 15.55 23.51 15.49
C GLN A 8 15.96 23.70 14.03
N ARG A 9 15.38 22.91 13.11
CA ARG A 9 15.61 23.04 11.66
C ARG A 9 15.13 24.40 11.14
N LEU A 10 13.97 24.85 11.60
CA LEU A 10 13.43 26.15 11.21
C LEU A 10 14.31 27.28 11.75
N GLN A 11 14.75 27.17 12.99
CA GLN A 11 15.62 28.17 13.62
C GLN A 11 16.96 28.31 12.90
N ALA A 12 17.63 27.20 12.56
CA ALA A 12 18.87 27.25 11.78
C ALA A 12 18.69 27.95 10.42
N ARG A 13 17.56 27.71 9.75
CA ARG A 13 17.23 28.38 8.48
C ARG A 13 16.97 29.87 8.67
N VAL A 14 16.28 30.25 9.75
CA VAL A 14 16.01 31.66 10.06
C VAL A 14 17.31 32.39 10.39
N GLU A 15 18.18 31.81 11.20
CA GLU A 15 19.50 32.39 11.53
C GLU A 15 20.36 32.58 10.27
N GLU A 16 20.32 31.62 9.35
CA GLU A 16 21.00 31.75 8.06
C GLU A 16 20.40 32.89 7.23
N LEU A 17 19.07 32.99 7.11
CA LEU A 17 18.40 34.08 6.40
C LEU A 17 18.70 35.45 7.02
N GLU A 18 18.69 35.55 8.36
CA GLU A 18 19.05 36.78 9.06
C GLU A 18 20.51 37.17 8.78
N ARG A 19 21.43 36.19 8.70
CA ARG A 19 22.82 36.42 8.30
C ARG A 19 22.94 36.92 6.86
N TRP A 20 22.16 36.39 5.92
CA TRP A 20 22.14 36.83 4.52
C TRP A 20 21.61 38.27 4.37
N VAL A 21 20.62 38.67 5.17
CA VAL A 21 19.96 39.98 5.07
C VAL A 21 20.69 41.08 5.87
N TYR A 22 21.11 40.78 7.10
CA TYR A 22 21.69 41.76 8.04
C TYR A 22 23.22 41.69 8.15
N GLY A 23 23.85 40.65 7.61
CA GLY A 23 25.29 40.44 7.71
C GLY A 23 25.78 40.08 9.12
N PRO A 24 27.10 39.93 9.33
CA PRO A 24 27.69 39.40 10.57
C PRO A 24 27.59 40.31 11.81
N GLY A 25 26.74 41.36 11.77
CA GLY A 25 26.68 42.39 12.81
C GLY A 25 25.30 42.66 13.41
N GLY A 26 24.25 41.93 13.02
CA GLY A 26 22.93 41.96 13.69
C GLY A 26 22.25 43.33 13.80
N ALA A 27 22.76 44.36 13.16
CA ALA A 27 22.19 45.69 13.21
C ALA A 27 20.89 45.69 12.39
N ARG A 28 19.77 45.43 13.07
CA ARG A 28 18.38 45.54 12.57
C ARG A 28 18.00 47.02 12.34
N GLY A 29 18.86 47.75 11.62
CA GLY A 29 18.47 49.04 11.06
C GLY A 29 17.31 48.84 10.09
N SER A 30 16.49 49.87 9.91
CA SER A 30 15.35 49.92 8.98
C SER A 30 15.79 49.90 7.51
N ARG A 31 16.63 48.93 7.14
CA ARG A 31 17.16 48.76 5.79
C ARG A 31 16.01 48.34 4.90
N LYS A 32 15.46 49.31 4.18
CA LYS A 32 14.46 49.08 3.14
C LYS A 32 15.12 48.41 1.94
N VAL A 33 15.52 47.15 2.09
CA VAL A 33 16.15 46.35 1.02
C VAL A 33 15.25 46.34 -0.21
N ALA A 34 13.93 46.26 0.00
CA ALA A 34 12.93 46.41 -1.05
C ALA A 34 13.07 47.76 -1.81
N ASP A 35 13.13 48.89 -1.11
CA ASP A 35 13.30 50.21 -1.76
C ASP A 35 14.64 50.33 -2.48
N GLY A 36 15.71 49.77 -1.90
CA GLY A 36 17.03 49.69 -2.54
C GLY A 36 16.98 48.86 -3.82
N LEU A 37 16.31 47.71 -3.78
CA LEU A 37 16.14 46.82 -4.92
C LEU A 37 15.31 47.49 -6.02
N VAL A 38 14.23 48.19 -5.66
CA VAL A 38 13.41 48.98 -6.60
C VAL A 38 14.25 50.10 -7.23
N LYS A 39 15.07 50.82 -6.46
CA LYS A 39 15.98 51.85 -7.00
C LYS A 39 17.00 51.26 -7.98
N VAL A 40 17.58 50.11 -7.66
CA VAL A 40 18.52 49.41 -8.54
C VAL A 40 17.80 48.95 -9.81
N GLN A 41 16.60 48.38 -9.69
CA GLN A 41 15.80 47.95 -10.84
C GLN A 41 15.48 49.11 -11.79
N VAL A 42 15.07 50.27 -11.25
CA VAL A 42 14.81 51.48 -12.04
C VAL A 42 16.09 52.01 -12.69
N ALA A 43 17.21 52.05 -11.97
CA ALA A 43 18.50 52.46 -12.52
C ALA A 43 18.95 51.54 -13.66
N LEU A 44 18.83 50.22 -13.48
CA LEU A 44 19.16 49.23 -14.48
C LEU A 44 18.24 49.30 -15.71
N GLY A 45 16.93 49.50 -15.51
CA GLY A 45 15.98 49.74 -16.60
C GLY A 45 16.31 51.00 -17.41
N ASN A 46 16.73 52.07 -16.74
CA ASN A 46 17.16 53.32 -17.39
C ASN A 46 18.48 53.15 -18.17
N ILE A 47 19.42 52.34 -17.66
CA ILE A 47 20.69 52.07 -18.35
C ILE A 47 20.46 51.14 -19.56
N ALA A 48 19.67 50.09 -19.39
CA ALA A 48 19.33 49.14 -20.44
C ALA A 48 18.51 49.79 -21.57
N SER A 49 17.60 50.71 -21.27
CA SER A 49 16.83 51.43 -22.30
C SER A 49 17.67 52.44 -23.10
N LYS A 50 18.68 53.06 -22.49
CA LYS A 50 19.54 54.07 -23.16
C LYS A 50 20.76 53.46 -23.87
N ARG A 51 21.18 52.24 -23.51
CA ARG A 51 22.35 51.57 -24.09
C ARG A 51 21.97 50.19 -24.62
N GLU A 52 21.79 50.09 -25.93
CA GLU A 52 21.39 48.83 -26.59
C GLU A 52 22.35 47.65 -26.34
N ARG A 53 23.67 47.90 -26.24
CA ARG A 53 24.64 46.86 -25.86
C ARG A 53 24.36 46.25 -24.48
N VAL A 54 23.90 47.07 -23.52
CA VAL A 54 23.59 46.61 -22.16
C VAL A 54 22.27 45.81 -22.15
N LYS A 55 21.28 46.25 -22.92
CA LYS A 55 20.01 45.52 -23.11
C LYS A 55 20.21 44.12 -23.70
N ILE A 56 21.11 44.00 -24.69
CA ILE A 56 21.48 42.72 -25.28
C ILE A 56 22.16 41.82 -24.22
N LEU A 57 23.04 42.39 -23.38
CA LEU A 57 23.65 41.62 -22.28
C LEU A 57 22.60 41.12 -21.27
N TYR A 58 21.63 41.95 -20.88
CA TYR A 58 20.57 41.53 -19.94
C TYR A 58 19.77 40.34 -20.47
N LYS A 59 19.37 40.38 -21.75
CA LYS A 59 18.70 39.24 -22.40
C LYS A 59 19.58 38.00 -22.45
N LYS A 60 20.88 38.16 -22.75
CA LYS A 60 21.83 37.05 -22.75
C LYS A 60 22.03 36.45 -21.35
N ILE A 61 22.00 37.25 -20.28
CA ILE A 61 22.09 36.75 -18.91
C ILE A 61 20.86 35.90 -18.57
N GLU A 62 19.66 36.36 -18.89
CA GLU A 62 18.42 35.57 -18.72
C GLU A 62 18.47 34.27 -19.50
N ASP A 63 18.96 34.29 -20.74
CA ASP A 63 19.14 33.08 -21.54
C ASP A 63 20.22 32.18 -20.96
N MET A 64 21.36 32.72 -20.50
CA MET A 64 22.42 31.94 -19.85
C MET A 64 21.95 31.25 -18.58
N ILE A 65 21.08 31.87 -17.78
CA ILE A 65 20.49 31.25 -16.59
C ILE A 65 19.67 30.01 -16.98
N LYS A 66 18.95 30.03 -18.12
CA LYS A 66 18.24 28.85 -18.64
C LYS A 66 19.19 27.74 -19.06
N TYR A 67 20.32 28.09 -19.67
CA TYR A 67 21.35 27.12 -20.06
C TYR A 67 22.17 26.58 -18.88
N LEU A 68 22.16 27.27 -17.73
CA LEU A 68 22.85 26.85 -16.51
C LEU A 68 22.00 25.92 -15.63
N ASP A 69 20.75 25.66 -15.98
CA ASP A 69 19.94 24.66 -15.30
C ASP A 69 20.44 23.25 -15.67
N PRO A 70 20.98 22.46 -14.72
CA PRO A 70 21.45 21.11 -15.00
C PRO A 70 20.34 20.20 -15.55
N GLU A 71 19.07 20.43 -15.24
CA GLU A 71 17.96 19.67 -15.86
C GLU A 71 17.80 19.96 -17.35
N TYR A 72 18.22 21.14 -17.83
CA TYR A 72 18.12 21.55 -19.23
C TYR A 72 19.19 20.89 -20.09
N ILE A 73 20.43 20.79 -19.60
CA ILE A 73 21.55 20.17 -20.34
C ILE A 73 21.35 18.65 -20.45
N ASP A 74 20.94 17.99 -19.37
CA ASP A 74 20.79 16.53 -19.33
C ASP A 74 19.65 16.02 -20.23
N ARG A 75 18.62 16.84 -20.46
CA ARG A 75 17.47 16.47 -21.31
C ARG A 75 17.68 16.73 -22.81
N ILE A 76 18.59 17.63 -23.19
CA ILE A 76 18.71 18.10 -24.59
C ILE A 76 19.79 17.35 -25.37
N ALA A 77 20.80 16.82 -24.71
CA ALA A 77 21.97 16.27 -25.41
C ALA A 77 22.27 14.83 -24.97
N ILE A 78 21.33 13.90 -25.16
CA ILE A 78 21.73 12.50 -25.36
C ILE A 78 22.15 12.38 -26.82
N PRO A 79 23.45 12.23 -27.14
CA PRO A 79 23.90 12.07 -28.52
C PRO A 79 23.30 10.82 -29.14
N ASP A 80 23.03 10.84 -30.45
CA ASP A 80 22.40 9.69 -31.12
C ASP A 80 23.25 8.42 -31.04
N ALA A 81 24.57 8.56 -31.01
CA ALA A 81 25.49 7.45 -30.76
C ALA A 81 25.26 6.80 -29.37
N SER A 82 24.98 7.60 -28.34
CA SER A 82 24.68 7.11 -26.98
C SER A 82 23.32 6.44 -26.90
N LYS A 83 22.31 6.91 -27.66
CA LYS A 83 21.00 6.25 -27.76
C LYS A 83 21.13 4.85 -28.37
N LEU A 84 21.94 4.71 -29.43
CA LEU A 84 22.22 3.42 -30.06
C LEU A 84 22.90 2.45 -29.09
N GLN A 85 23.93 2.91 -28.37
CA GLN A 85 24.61 2.08 -27.38
C GLN A 85 23.69 1.67 -26.24
N PHE A 86 22.80 2.56 -25.79
CA PHE A 86 21.80 2.27 -24.79
C PHE A 86 20.83 1.18 -25.25
N ILE A 87 20.27 1.32 -26.47
CA ILE A 87 19.33 0.33 -27.03
C ILE A 87 20.00 -1.04 -27.17
N LEU A 88 21.25 -1.10 -27.66
CA LEU A 88 21.97 -2.36 -27.81
C LEU A 88 22.34 -2.98 -26.45
N ALA A 89 22.74 -2.17 -25.48
CA ALA A 89 23.05 -2.65 -24.13
C ALA A 89 21.79 -3.17 -23.41
N GLU A 90 20.64 -2.53 -23.63
CA GLU A 90 19.36 -2.91 -23.01
C GLU A 90 18.50 -3.86 -23.85
N GLU A 91 18.96 -4.31 -25.02
CA GLU A 91 18.17 -5.13 -25.95
C GLU A 91 17.56 -6.36 -25.26
N GLN A 92 18.37 -7.11 -24.51
CA GLN A 92 17.92 -8.29 -23.79
C GLN A 92 16.91 -7.95 -22.68
N PHE A 93 17.10 -6.82 -22.01
CA PHE A 93 16.18 -6.34 -20.99
C PHE A 93 14.81 -6.00 -21.61
N ILE A 94 14.81 -5.23 -22.70
CA ILE A 94 13.58 -4.85 -23.43
C ILE A 94 12.84 -6.10 -23.92
N LEU A 95 13.54 -7.05 -24.54
CA LEU A 95 12.94 -8.30 -25.01
C LEU A 95 12.35 -9.13 -23.87
N SER A 96 13.04 -9.21 -22.73
CA SER A 96 12.52 -9.92 -21.55
C SER A 96 11.24 -9.28 -20.99
N GLN A 97 11.17 -7.95 -20.96
CA GLN A 97 10.00 -7.21 -20.51
C GLN A 97 8.82 -7.40 -21.46
N VAL A 98 9.05 -7.40 -22.77
CA VAL A 98 8.02 -7.69 -23.78
C VAL A 98 7.45 -9.10 -23.60
N SER A 99 8.32 -10.11 -23.45
CA SER A 99 7.86 -11.49 -23.23
C SER A 99 7.04 -11.64 -21.93
N LEU A 100 7.45 -10.98 -20.85
CA LEU A 100 6.69 -10.98 -19.60
C LEU A 100 5.33 -10.27 -19.76
N LEU A 101 5.31 -9.17 -20.50
CA LEU A 101 4.09 -8.41 -20.76
C LEU A 101 3.12 -9.20 -21.62
N GLU A 102 3.60 -9.94 -22.62
CA GLU A 102 2.80 -10.88 -23.41
C GLU A 102 2.18 -11.96 -22.53
N GLN A 103 2.97 -12.57 -21.63
CA GLN A 103 2.45 -13.53 -20.66
C GLN A 103 1.35 -12.91 -19.81
N LEU A 104 1.57 -11.72 -19.24
CA LEU A 104 0.53 -11.03 -18.47
C LEU A 104 -0.72 -10.78 -19.31
N ASN A 105 -0.58 -10.31 -20.54
CA ASN A 105 -1.70 -10.07 -21.43
C ASN A 105 -2.51 -11.35 -21.71
N THR A 106 -1.87 -12.52 -21.79
CA THR A 106 -2.59 -13.81 -21.89
C THR A 106 -3.35 -14.18 -20.62
N LEU A 107 -2.89 -13.72 -19.45
CA LEU A 107 -3.51 -14.01 -18.16
C LEU A 107 -4.63 -13.02 -17.78
N VAL A 108 -4.63 -11.80 -18.33
CA VAL A 108 -5.70 -10.80 -18.14
C VAL A 108 -7.12 -11.38 -18.27
N PRO A 109 -7.48 -12.14 -19.33
CA PRO A 109 -8.83 -12.68 -19.47
C PRO A 109 -9.21 -13.72 -18.40
N MET A 110 -8.26 -14.31 -17.68
CA MET A 110 -8.56 -15.24 -16.57
C MET A 110 -9.14 -14.51 -15.36
N LEU A 111 -8.77 -13.25 -15.14
CA LEU A 111 -9.29 -12.43 -14.04
C LEU A 111 -10.79 -12.14 -14.19
N ASP A 112 -11.27 -12.06 -15.43
CA ASP A 112 -12.67 -11.82 -15.75
C ASP A 112 -13.51 -13.10 -15.91
N SER A 113 -12.94 -14.26 -15.57
CA SER A 113 -13.58 -15.55 -15.77
C SER A 113 -14.89 -15.68 -15.00
N ALA A 114 -15.89 -16.30 -15.65
CA ALA A 114 -17.22 -16.51 -15.07
C ALA A 114 -17.17 -17.30 -13.75
N HIS A 115 -16.19 -18.20 -13.59
CA HIS A 115 -16.00 -18.98 -12.37
C HIS A 115 -15.61 -18.12 -11.17
N ILE A 116 -14.73 -17.13 -11.33
CA ILE A 116 -14.38 -16.16 -10.27
C ILE A 116 -15.61 -15.31 -9.91
N LYS A 117 -16.40 -14.91 -10.92
CA LYS A 117 -17.64 -14.14 -10.71
C LYS A 117 -18.75 -14.95 -10.04
N ALA A 118 -18.79 -16.26 -10.21
CA ALA A 118 -19.79 -17.16 -9.62
C ALA A 118 -19.47 -17.60 -8.17
N VAL A 119 -18.26 -17.29 -7.65
CA VAL A 119 -17.85 -17.63 -6.27
C VAL A 119 -18.85 -17.18 -5.20
N PRO A 120 -19.42 -15.96 -5.21
CA PRO A 120 -20.37 -15.53 -4.19
C PRO A 120 -21.65 -16.38 -4.17
N GLU A 121 -22.12 -16.82 -5.34
CA GLU A 121 -23.31 -17.66 -5.46
C GLU A 121 -23.06 -19.06 -4.89
N HIS A 122 -21.90 -19.65 -5.20
CA HIS A 122 -21.48 -20.93 -4.63
C HIS A 122 -21.24 -20.82 -3.12
N ALA A 123 -20.65 -19.73 -2.63
CA ALA A 123 -20.47 -19.48 -1.21
C ALA A 123 -21.80 -19.42 -0.44
N ALA A 124 -22.83 -18.77 -0.99
CA ALA A 124 -24.15 -18.73 -0.38
C ALA A 124 -24.82 -20.13 -0.31
N ARG A 125 -24.65 -20.96 -1.36
CA ARG A 125 -25.14 -22.35 -1.35
C ARG A 125 -24.37 -23.20 -0.34
N LEU A 126 -23.05 -23.06 -0.27
CA LEU A 126 -22.20 -23.75 0.71
C LEU A 126 -22.52 -23.33 2.14
N GLN A 127 -22.79 -22.05 2.39
CA GLN A 127 -23.19 -21.56 3.70
C GLN A 127 -24.51 -22.17 4.16
N ARG A 128 -25.50 -22.28 3.25
CA ARG A 128 -26.76 -22.99 3.55
C ARG A 128 -26.53 -24.46 3.87
N LEU A 129 -25.70 -25.13 3.07
CA LEU A 129 -25.34 -26.54 3.32
C LEU A 129 -24.62 -26.69 4.67
N ALA A 130 -23.69 -25.81 5.00
CA ALA A 130 -22.98 -25.81 6.27
C ALA A 130 -23.96 -25.62 7.44
N GLN A 131 -24.95 -24.74 7.31
CA GLN A 131 -25.96 -24.54 8.34
C GLN A 131 -26.87 -25.77 8.51
N ILE A 132 -27.28 -26.41 7.41
CA ILE A 132 -28.02 -27.68 7.46
C ILE A 132 -27.16 -28.77 8.10
N HIS A 133 -25.88 -28.84 7.75
CA HIS A 133 -24.95 -29.81 8.32
C HIS A 133 -24.79 -29.63 9.83
N ILE A 134 -24.66 -28.39 10.30
CA ILE A 134 -24.61 -28.07 11.74
C ILE A 134 -25.91 -28.49 12.43
N GLN A 135 -27.07 -28.21 11.82
CA GLN A 135 -28.38 -28.61 12.36
C GLN A 135 -28.54 -30.12 12.43
N GLN A 136 -28.13 -30.83 11.37
CA GLN A 136 -28.11 -32.29 11.34
C GLN A 136 -27.16 -32.82 12.42
N GLN A 137 -25.94 -32.31 12.52
CA GLN A 137 -24.99 -32.76 13.52
C GLN A 137 -25.47 -32.50 14.96
N ALA A 138 -26.19 -31.40 15.21
CA ALA A 138 -26.84 -31.16 16.50
C ALA A 138 -28.02 -32.12 16.74
N LEU A 139 -28.84 -32.39 15.73
CA LEU A 139 -29.99 -33.28 15.81
C LEU A 139 -29.58 -34.75 16.02
N TRP A 140 -28.63 -35.23 15.22
CA TRP A 140 -28.08 -36.59 15.27
C TRP A 140 -27.00 -36.76 16.34
N GLY A 141 -26.42 -35.69 16.86
CA GLY A 141 -25.38 -35.74 17.89
C GLY A 141 -25.89 -35.56 19.32
N VAL A 142 -27.07 -34.95 19.52
CA VAL A 142 -27.63 -34.68 20.86
C VAL A 142 -28.98 -35.36 21.11
N GLY A 143 -29.78 -35.66 20.08
CA GLY A 143 -31.15 -36.16 20.28
C GLY A 143 -31.36 -37.64 19.93
N VAL A 144 -30.90 -38.09 18.77
CA VAL A 144 -31.28 -39.40 18.24
C VAL A 144 -30.51 -40.59 18.83
N PRO A 145 -29.17 -40.58 18.96
CA PRO A 145 -28.45 -41.72 19.54
C PRO A 145 -28.67 -41.87 21.06
N ASP A 146 -28.98 -40.77 21.76
CA ASP A 146 -29.15 -40.77 23.21
C ASP A 146 -30.57 -41.21 23.62
N GLU A 147 -31.62 -40.78 22.90
CA GLU A 147 -32.97 -41.33 23.11
C GLU A 147 -33.06 -42.79 22.65
N ALA A 148 -32.54 -43.13 21.47
CA ALA A 148 -32.56 -44.51 20.98
C ALA A 148 -31.71 -45.44 21.86
N GLY A 149 -30.57 -44.96 22.35
CA GLY A 149 -29.74 -45.65 23.33
C GLY A 149 -30.47 -45.86 24.64
N SER A 150 -31.14 -44.84 25.20
CA SER A 150 -31.87 -44.96 26.46
C SER A 150 -33.13 -45.83 26.36
N VAL A 151 -33.82 -45.83 25.22
CA VAL A 151 -35.01 -46.67 24.98
C VAL A 151 -34.61 -48.14 24.83
N LEU A 152 -33.51 -48.41 24.12
CA LEU A 152 -32.96 -49.76 24.01
C LEU A 152 -32.38 -50.23 25.34
N ASP A 153 -31.64 -49.40 26.07
CA ASP A 153 -31.02 -49.77 27.34
C ASP A 153 -32.06 -50.01 28.45
N LYS A 154 -33.06 -49.13 28.59
CA LYS A 154 -34.19 -49.32 29.54
C LYS A 154 -35.09 -50.49 29.13
N GLY A 155 -35.35 -50.66 27.83
CA GLY A 155 -36.15 -51.78 27.31
C GLY A 155 -35.46 -53.13 27.52
N PHE A 156 -34.16 -53.19 27.27
CA PHE A 156 -33.35 -54.40 27.46
C PHE A 156 -33.13 -54.72 28.95
N ALA A 157 -32.85 -53.71 29.79
CA ALA A 157 -32.76 -53.89 31.23
C ALA A 157 -34.08 -54.34 31.86
N GLY A 158 -35.23 -53.81 31.41
CA GLY A 158 -36.56 -54.22 31.84
C GLY A 158 -36.87 -55.68 31.49
N LEU A 159 -36.56 -56.10 30.26
CA LEU A 159 -36.71 -57.50 29.82
C LEU A 159 -35.79 -58.45 30.58
N LEU A 160 -34.53 -58.05 30.80
CA LEU A 160 -33.56 -58.86 31.54
C LEU A 160 -33.96 -59.02 33.02
N SER A 161 -34.54 -57.97 33.63
CA SER A 161 -35.07 -58.01 35.00
C SER A 161 -36.26 -58.96 35.14
N MET A 162 -37.12 -59.07 34.11
CA MET A 162 -38.22 -60.03 34.10
C MET A 162 -37.75 -61.47 33.88
N LEU A 163 -36.60 -61.68 33.22
CA LEU A 163 -36.02 -63.00 32.98
C LEU A 163 -35.20 -63.53 34.18
N HIS A 164 -34.79 -62.69 35.12
CA HIS A 164 -33.92 -63.08 36.24
C HIS A 164 -34.57 -63.19 37.63
N PHE A 165 -35.90 -63.08 37.75
CA PHE A 165 -36.61 -63.35 39.01
C PHE A 165 -37.40 -64.67 38.96
N GLY A 166 -36.69 -65.78 39.16
CA GLY A 166 -37.25 -67.06 39.58
C GLY A 166 -36.46 -67.55 40.81
N PRO A 167 -37.04 -67.68 42.01
CA PRO A 167 -36.31 -67.76 43.26
C PRO A 167 -35.76 -69.18 43.51
N THR A 168 -34.45 -69.28 43.73
CA THR A 168 -33.85 -70.45 44.38
C THR A 168 -34.13 -70.37 45.89
N GLY A 169 -35.09 -71.18 46.35
CA GLY A 169 -35.32 -71.45 47.78
C GLY A 169 -34.48 -72.65 48.27
N PRO A 170 -34.00 -72.65 49.53
CA PRO A 170 -33.11 -73.68 50.08
C PRO A 170 -33.88 -74.81 50.78
N VAL A 171 -33.20 -75.94 51.13
CA VAL A 171 -33.27 -76.70 52.43
C VAL A 171 -32.81 -78.18 52.31
N CYS A 172 -31.86 -78.53 53.20
CA CYS A 172 -31.54 -79.78 53.97
C CYS A 172 -31.60 -81.22 53.39
N GLY A 173 -30.51 -81.99 53.64
CA GLY A 173 -30.34 -82.91 54.80
C GLY A 173 -31.20 -84.19 54.93
N ASP A 174 -30.49 -85.32 54.99
CA ASP A 174 -30.77 -86.66 55.56
C ASP A 174 -31.83 -87.60 54.93
N HIS A 175 -31.33 -88.64 54.22
CA HIS A 175 -31.41 -90.06 54.64
C HIS A 175 -30.48 -90.95 53.81
#